data_AF-A0ABD0YAQ9-F1
#
_entry.id   AF-A0ABD0YAQ9-F1
#
_cell.length_a   1.000
_cell.length_b   1.000
_cell.length_c   1.000
_cell.angle_alpha   90.00
_cell.angle_beta   90.00
_cell.angle_gamma   90.00
#
_symmetry.space_group_name_H-M   'P 1'
#
loop_
_entity.id
_entity.type
_entity.pdbx_description
1 polymer ?
#
loop_
_entity_poly.entity_id
_entity_poly.type
_entity_poly.pdbx_seq_one_letter_code
_entity_poly.pdbx_strand_id
1 'polypeptide(L)'
;KVINRIRKFRGGRRRLRRKPRSGRPSTSSTDEKLDRVRDLLNSDRRLSVRSIADTLDIPEKIVHELVTEIMNMRKVLTDDQKIRRVAVTTELLERVEMDPDFLKIAIAGDESSFKGTRFAIQRAATRALNEVPVEAFQDAYRA
;
A
#
# COMPACT_ATOMS: atom_id res chain seq x y z
N LYS A 1 10.08 49.26 -3.39
CA LYS A 1 10.42 47.96 -4.06
C LYS A 1 11.21 48.15 -5.37
N VAL A 2 10.89 49.14 -6.22
CA VAL A 2 11.58 49.41 -7.51
C VAL A 2 13.00 49.96 -7.35
N ILE A 3 13.23 50.89 -6.41
CA ILE A 3 14.56 51.50 -6.16
C ILE A 3 15.64 50.45 -5.87
N ASN A 4 15.30 49.43 -5.06
CA ASN A 4 16.24 48.37 -4.69
C ASN A 4 16.55 47.40 -5.86
N ARG A 5 15.69 47.35 -6.89
CA ARG A 5 15.94 46.60 -8.14
C ARG A 5 16.96 47.32 -9.00
N ILE A 6 16.80 48.63 -9.16
CA ILE A 6 17.73 49.50 -9.94
C ILE A 6 19.13 49.45 -9.34
N ARG A 7 19.25 49.56 -8.00
CA ARG A 7 20.54 49.48 -7.30
C ARG A 7 21.25 48.14 -7.50
N LYS A 8 20.52 47.03 -7.43
CA LYS A 8 21.08 45.67 -7.65
C LYS A 8 21.48 45.42 -9.10
N PHE A 9 20.74 45.99 -10.04
CA PHE A 9 21.06 45.89 -11.47
C PHE A 9 22.32 46.69 -11.83
N ARG A 10 22.44 47.93 -11.32
CA ARG A 10 23.67 48.74 -11.43
C ARG A 10 24.90 48.05 -10.82
N GLY A 11 24.71 47.27 -9.75
CA GLY A 11 25.76 46.44 -9.13
C GLY A 11 26.04 45.10 -9.85
N GLY A 12 25.67 44.95 -11.12
CA GLY A 12 26.04 43.78 -11.94
C GLY A 12 25.15 42.54 -11.82
N ARG A 13 24.10 42.56 -10.98
CA ARG A 13 23.19 41.41 -10.85
C ARG A 13 22.21 41.33 -12.01
N ARG A 14 22.56 40.54 -13.03
CA ARG A 14 21.73 40.29 -14.23
C ARG A 14 20.58 39.29 -14.05
N ARG A 15 20.59 38.48 -12.97
CA ARG A 15 19.55 37.46 -12.72
C ARG A 15 18.42 38.00 -11.84
N LEU A 16 17.20 37.98 -12.38
CA LEU A 16 15.94 38.35 -11.68
C LEU A 16 15.48 37.30 -10.67
N ARG A 17 16.11 36.13 -10.65
CA ARG A 17 15.77 35.04 -9.75
C ARG A 17 16.04 35.47 -8.30
N ARG A 18 15.03 35.24 -7.44
CA ARG A 18 15.14 35.48 -6.00
C ARG A 18 16.32 34.67 -5.46
N LYS A 19 17.06 35.24 -4.48
CA LYS A 19 18.05 34.44 -3.73
C LYS A 19 17.31 33.27 -3.07
N PRO A 20 17.97 32.12 -2.85
CA PRO A 20 17.40 31.07 -2.01
C PRO A 20 16.92 31.71 -0.71
N ARG A 21 15.64 31.52 -0.40
CA ARG A 21 15.11 31.93 0.90
C ARG A 21 15.47 30.81 1.87
N SER A 22 15.98 31.15 3.04
CA SER A 22 15.88 30.24 4.18
C SER A 22 14.39 30.04 4.44
N GLY A 23 13.86 28.88 4.01
CA GLY A 23 12.53 28.44 4.43
C GLY A 23 12.54 28.10 5.92
N ARG A 24 11.35 28.02 6.51
CA ARG A 24 11.17 27.47 7.86
C ARG A 24 11.75 26.04 7.90
N PRO A 25 12.54 25.64 8.91
CA PRO A 25 12.98 24.26 9.01
C PRO A 25 11.75 23.39 9.29
N SER A 26 11.34 22.59 8.31
CA SER A 26 10.31 21.54 8.47
C SER A 26 10.91 20.22 8.96
N THR A 27 12.22 20.15 9.15
CA THR A 27 12.94 18.92 9.50
C THR A 27 12.88 18.62 11.00
N SER A 28 13.10 19.59 11.90
CA SER A 28 13.07 19.29 13.36
C SER A 28 11.73 18.74 13.83
N SER A 29 10.62 19.29 13.32
CA SER A 29 9.28 18.80 13.70
C SER A 29 8.97 17.41 13.12
N THR A 30 9.69 16.96 12.09
CA THR A 30 9.52 15.63 11.50
C THR A 30 10.40 14.61 12.23
N ASP A 31 11.65 14.96 12.51
CA ASP A 31 12.58 14.12 13.28
C ASP A 31 12.07 13.90 14.71
N GLU A 32 11.59 14.96 15.39
CA GLU A 32 10.99 14.85 16.73
C GLU A 32 9.74 13.96 16.79
N LYS A 33 8.97 13.87 15.69
CA LYS A 33 7.80 12.99 15.60
C LYS A 33 8.23 11.55 15.33
N LEU A 34 9.26 11.37 14.50
CA LEU A 34 9.84 10.07 14.21
C LEU A 34 10.37 9.42 15.50
N ASP A 35 11.14 10.16 16.29
CA ASP A 35 11.70 9.66 17.55
C ASP A 35 10.59 9.26 18.53
N ARG A 36 9.55 10.10 18.69
CA ARG A 36 8.40 9.78 19.55
C ARG A 36 7.64 8.52 19.11
N VAL A 37 7.41 8.35 17.81
CA VAL A 37 6.76 7.14 17.28
C VAL A 37 7.67 5.92 17.45
N ARG A 38 8.98 6.09 17.25
CA ARG A 38 10.00 5.04 17.42
C ARG A 38 10.04 4.54 18.86
N ASP A 39 10.08 5.46 19.83
CA ASP A 39 10.14 5.14 21.25
C ASP A 39 8.89 4.39 21.72
N LEU A 40 7.71 4.86 21.28
CA LEU A 40 6.44 4.20 21.61
C LEU A 40 6.32 2.80 21.00
N LEU A 41 6.83 2.61 19.78
CA LEU A 41 6.88 1.29 19.16
C LEU A 41 7.93 0.37 19.79
N ASN A 42 9.03 0.93 20.31
CA ASN A 42 10.05 0.17 21.01
C ASN A 42 9.56 -0.28 22.39
N SER A 43 8.68 0.48 23.04
CA SER A 43 8.04 0.06 24.30
C SER A 43 6.94 -0.97 24.07
N ASP A 44 6.07 -0.76 23.06
CA ASP A 44 5.06 -1.75 22.65
C ASP A 44 4.88 -1.82 21.13
N ARG A 45 5.45 -2.87 20.52
CA ARG A 45 5.33 -3.15 19.08
C ARG A 45 3.92 -3.61 18.65
N ARG A 46 3.01 -3.87 19.58
CA ARG A 46 1.64 -4.35 19.27
C ARG A 46 0.65 -3.20 19.05
N LEU A 47 1.07 -1.96 19.32
CA LEU A 47 0.22 -0.80 19.12
C LEU A 47 -0.19 -0.63 17.66
N SER A 48 -1.47 -0.31 17.47
CA SER A 48 -2.00 0.01 16.14
C SER A 48 -1.57 1.42 15.73
N VAL A 49 -1.55 1.69 14.42
CA VAL A 49 -1.28 3.03 13.88
C VAL A 49 -2.23 4.06 14.49
N ARG A 50 -3.51 3.70 14.64
CA ARG A 50 -4.52 4.53 15.31
C ARG A 50 -4.22 4.78 16.78
N SER A 51 -3.83 3.75 17.53
CA SER A 51 -3.46 3.90 18.96
C SER A 51 -2.27 4.84 19.14
N ILE A 52 -1.27 4.73 18.25
CA ILE A 52 -0.09 5.62 18.25
C ILE A 52 -0.49 7.06 17.89
N ALA A 53 -1.35 7.22 16.89
CA ALA A 53 -1.89 8.51 16.46
C ALA A 53 -2.62 9.21 17.61
N ASP A 54 -3.51 8.48 18.30
CA ASP A 54 -4.28 8.98 19.44
C ASP A 54 -3.37 9.31 20.65
N THR A 55 -2.32 8.51 20.88
CA THR A 55 -1.39 8.71 22.00
C THR A 55 -0.47 9.91 21.80
N LEU A 56 -0.01 10.14 20.57
CA LEU A 56 0.96 11.20 20.24
C LEU A 56 0.32 12.48 19.69
N ASP A 57 -1.01 12.49 19.53
CA ASP A 57 -1.78 13.55 18.85
C ASP A 57 -1.21 13.87 17.45
N ILE A 58 -0.92 12.81 16.69
CA ILE A 58 -0.40 12.89 15.32
C ILE A 58 -1.44 12.30 14.38
N PRO A 59 -1.69 12.90 13.20
CA PRO A 59 -2.60 12.31 12.22
C PRO A 59 -2.18 10.89 11.82
N GLU A 60 -3.13 9.95 11.81
CA GLU A 60 -2.91 8.53 11.51
C GLU A 60 -2.13 8.31 10.20
N LYS A 61 -2.41 9.12 9.18
CA LYS A 61 -1.68 9.09 7.89
C LYS A 61 -0.18 9.32 8.05
N ILE A 62 0.20 10.28 8.89
CA ILE A 62 1.61 10.60 9.14
C ILE A 62 2.27 9.46 9.91
N VAL A 63 1.59 8.90 10.91
CA VAL A 63 2.11 7.72 11.63
C VAL A 63 2.30 6.55 10.67
N HIS A 64 1.35 6.31 9.76
CA HIS A 64 1.47 5.27 8.75
C HIS A 64 2.69 5.48 7.84
N GLU A 65 2.88 6.67 7.25
CA GLU A 65 4.06 7.03 6.45
C GLU A 65 5.36 6.85 7.24
N LEU A 66 5.42 7.34 8.48
CA LEU A 66 6.60 7.19 9.35
C LEU A 66 6.96 5.73 9.59
N VAL A 67 5.98 4.89 9.95
CA VAL A 67 6.21 3.47 10.28
C VAL A 67 6.57 2.66 9.03
N THR A 68 5.86 2.87 7.92
CA THR A 68 5.99 2.03 6.72
C THR A 68 7.07 2.51 5.75
N GLU A 69 7.19 3.81 5.52
CA GLU A 69 8.09 4.36 4.49
C GLU A 69 9.44 4.77 5.09
N ILE A 70 9.43 5.46 6.24
CA ILE A 70 10.68 5.98 6.83
C ILE A 70 11.38 4.93 7.69
N MET A 71 10.65 4.32 8.63
CA MET A 71 11.21 3.28 9.52
C MET A 71 11.25 1.90 8.86
N ASN A 72 10.58 1.73 7.71
CA ASN A 72 10.49 0.48 6.96
C ASN A 72 10.07 -0.72 7.83
N MET A 73 9.20 -0.47 8.81
CA MET A 73 8.70 -1.49 9.72
C MET A 73 7.56 -2.24 9.07
N ARG A 74 7.64 -3.57 9.12
CA ARG A 74 6.61 -4.49 8.62
C ARG A 74 6.10 -5.33 9.77
N LYS A 75 4.82 -5.72 9.71
CA LYS A 75 4.27 -6.72 10.62
C LYS A 75 5.02 -8.03 10.42
N VAL A 76 5.60 -8.54 11.50
CA VAL A 76 6.22 -9.87 11.55
C VAL A 76 5.28 -10.79 12.34
N LEU A 77 5.32 -12.09 12.04
CA LEU A 77 4.57 -13.08 12.80
C LEU A 77 4.97 -12.99 14.28
N THR A 78 3.96 -12.98 15.16
CA THR A 78 4.14 -13.19 16.60
C THR A 78 4.63 -14.61 16.88
N ASP A 79 5.23 -14.84 18.04
CA ASP A 79 5.75 -16.17 18.38
C ASP A 79 4.61 -17.20 18.45
N ASP A 80 3.44 -16.84 18.96
CA ASP A 80 2.24 -17.70 18.92
C ASP A 80 1.77 -18.01 17.50
N GLN A 81 1.90 -17.07 16.56
CA GLN A 81 1.59 -17.33 15.14
C GLN A 81 2.63 -18.27 14.51
N LYS A 82 3.92 -18.11 14.85
CA LYS A 82 4.97 -19.02 14.38
C LYS A 82 4.76 -20.43 14.91
N ILE A 83 4.52 -20.57 16.23
CA ILE A 83 4.27 -21.86 16.88
C ILE A 83 3.07 -22.55 16.24
N ARG A 84 1.94 -21.85 16.08
CA ARG A 84 0.76 -22.42 15.42
C ARG A 84 1.05 -22.84 13.98
N ARG A 85 1.79 -22.02 13.24
CA ARG A 85 2.13 -22.33 11.84
C ARG A 85 2.99 -23.59 11.76
N VAL A 86 4.01 -23.71 12.63
CA VAL A 86 4.85 -24.91 12.71
C VAL A 86 4.02 -26.14 13.06
N ALA A 87 3.21 -26.08 14.11
CA ALA A 87 2.39 -27.19 14.56
C ALA A 87 1.47 -27.73 13.44
N VAL A 88 0.72 -26.84 12.78
CA VAL A 88 -0.17 -27.23 11.67
C VAL A 88 0.62 -27.79 10.49
N THR A 89 1.77 -27.20 10.14
CA THR A 89 2.58 -27.72 9.04
C THR A 89 3.20 -29.08 9.33
N THR A 90 3.57 -29.36 10.58
CA THR A 90 4.08 -30.67 10.99
C THR A 90 2.98 -31.73 10.86
N GLU A 91 1.77 -31.45 11.36
CA GLU A 91 0.62 -32.36 11.22
C GLU A 91 0.28 -32.64 9.74
N LEU A 92 0.29 -31.61 8.90
CA LEU A 92 0.05 -31.77 7.47
C LEU A 92 1.16 -32.57 6.77
N LEU A 93 2.41 -32.39 7.18
CA LEU A 93 3.54 -33.14 6.63
C LEU A 93 3.42 -34.63 6.96
N GLU A 94 3.16 -34.97 8.22
CA GLU A 94 2.94 -36.36 8.65
C GLU A 94 1.79 -37.02 7.88
N ARG A 95 0.70 -36.29 7.62
CA ARG A 95 -0.42 -36.80 6.81
C ARG A 95 -0.03 -37.09 5.36
N VAL A 96 0.75 -36.20 4.74
CA VAL A 96 1.25 -36.42 3.36
C VAL A 96 2.22 -37.60 3.29
N GLU A 97 3.02 -37.81 4.34
CA GLU A 97 3.93 -38.94 4.41
C GLU A 97 3.20 -40.28 4.60
N MET A 98 2.13 -40.31 5.40
CA MET A 98 1.31 -41.50 5.59
C MET A 98 0.40 -41.82 4.39
N ASP A 99 -0.11 -40.79 3.72
CA ASP A 99 -0.97 -40.92 2.54
C ASP A 99 -0.46 -40.01 1.41
N PRO A 100 0.34 -40.54 0.47
CA PRO A 100 0.84 -39.80 -0.68
C PRO A 100 -0.27 -39.25 -1.59
N ASP A 101 -1.48 -39.80 -1.52
CA ASP A 101 -2.62 -39.39 -2.33
C ASP A 101 -3.50 -38.32 -1.64
N PHE A 102 -3.19 -37.98 -0.38
CA PHE A 102 -3.91 -36.98 0.41
C PHE A 102 -4.13 -35.65 -0.31
N LEU A 103 -3.13 -35.17 -1.05
CA LEU A 103 -3.23 -33.90 -1.78
C LEU A 103 -4.05 -34.00 -3.07
N LYS A 104 -4.33 -35.21 -3.59
CA LYS A 104 -5.14 -35.38 -4.81
C LYS A 104 -6.59 -34.97 -4.60
N ILE A 105 -7.08 -35.03 -3.36
CA ILE A 105 -8.45 -34.62 -2.99
C ILE A 105 -8.51 -33.20 -2.43
N ALA A 106 -7.36 -32.51 -2.28
CA ALA A 106 -7.31 -31.17 -1.73
C ALA A 106 -7.79 -30.14 -2.76
N ILE A 107 -8.84 -29.40 -2.42
CA ILE A 107 -9.34 -28.26 -3.20
C ILE A 107 -9.01 -26.99 -2.44
N ALA A 108 -8.13 -26.16 -3.00
CA ALA A 108 -7.80 -24.84 -2.46
C ALA A 108 -8.50 -23.75 -3.27
N GLY A 109 -9.08 -22.78 -2.58
CA GLY A 109 -9.64 -21.57 -3.19
C GLY A 109 -9.11 -20.35 -2.46
N ASP A 110 -8.62 -19.36 -3.21
CA ASP A 110 -8.26 -18.06 -2.69
C ASP A 110 -9.04 -16.94 -3.41
N GLU A 111 -9.44 -15.92 -2.67
CA GLU A 111 -10.01 -14.71 -3.26
C GLU A 111 -8.89 -13.75 -3.64
N SER A 112 -8.09 -14.13 -4.64
CA SER A 112 -7.16 -13.17 -5.24
C SER A 112 -7.99 -12.12 -5.99
N SER A 113 -7.92 -10.86 -5.52
CA SER A 113 -8.69 -9.74 -6.10
C SER A 113 -8.42 -9.62 -7.59
N PHE A 114 -9.36 -10.10 -8.39
CA PHE A 114 -9.19 -10.32 -9.81
C PHE A 114 -9.39 -9.00 -10.57
N LYS A 115 -8.40 -8.09 -10.48
CA LYS A 115 -8.39 -6.84 -11.29
C LYS A 115 -8.20 -7.11 -12.79
N GLY A 116 -7.76 -8.33 -13.17
CA GLY A 116 -7.59 -8.76 -14.56
C GLY A 116 -8.80 -9.44 -15.22
N THR A 117 -9.79 -9.96 -14.47
CA THR A 117 -10.88 -10.76 -15.05
C THR A 117 -11.95 -9.87 -15.59
N ARG A 118 -12.29 -8.76 -14.93
CA ARG A 118 -13.43 -7.98 -15.40
C ARG A 118 -13.27 -7.58 -16.87
N PHE A 119 -12.07 -7.15 -17.24
CA PHE A 119 -11.72 -6.85 -18.63
C PHE A 119 -11.63 -8.10 -19.50
N ALA A 120 -11.07 -9.21 -19.00
CA ALA A 120 -10.97 -10.46 -19.75
C ALA A 120 -12.34 -11.12 -20.02
N ILE A 121 -13.22 -11.15 -19.01
CA ILE A 121 -14.61 -11.63 -19.07
C ILE A 121 -15.41 -10.71 -19.99
N GLN A 122 -15.33 -9.38 -19.83
CA GLN A 122 -16.00 -8.45 -20.75
C GLN A 122 -15.51 -8.68 -22.19
N ARG A 123 -14.21 -8.82 -22.42
CA ARG A 123 -13.66 -9.05 -23.76
C ARG A 123 -14.09 -10.39 -24.35
N ALA A 124 -14.12 -11.45 -23.54
CA ALA A 124 -14.59 -12.77 -23.96
C ALA A 124 -16.10 -12.75 -24.29
N ALA A 125 -16.91 -12.11 -23.44
CA ALA A 125 -18.34 -11.94 -23.67
C ALA A 125 -18.60 -11.08 -24.92
N THR A 126 -17.92 -9.95 -25.09
CA THR A 126 -18.04 -9.10 -26.29
C THR A 126 -17.64 -9.85 -27.55
N ARG A 127 -16.56 -10.65 -27.50
CA ARG A 127 -16.16 -11.48 -28.65
C ARG A 127 -17.22 -12.51 -28.99
N ALA A 128 -17.71 -13.25 -28.01
CA ALA A 128 -18.75 -14.26 -28.21
C ALA A 128 -20.05 -13.64 -28.77
N LEU A 129 -20.45 -12.46 -28.28
CA LEU A 129 -21.63 -11.75 -28.78
C LEU A 129 -21.45 -11.21 -30.20
N ASN A 130 -20.25 -10.77 -30.57
CA ASN A 130 -19.95 -10.30 -31.93
C ASN A 130 -19.86 -11.45 -32.95
N GLU A 131 -19.63 -12.68 -32.50
CA GLU A 131 -19.62 -13.87 -33.36
C GLU A 131 -21.05 -14.39 -33.64
N VAL A 132 -22.08 -13.87 -32.96
CA VAL A 132 -23.48 -14.22 -33.24
C VAL A 132 -23.96 -13.49 -34.49
N PRO A 133 -24.52 -14.19 -35.51
CA PRO A 133 -25.04 -13.57 -36.72
C PRO A 133 -26.19 -12.60 -36.42
N VAL A 134 -26.25 -11.48 -37.15
CA VAL A 134 -27.29 -10.45 -36.94
C VAL A 134 -28.69 -11.01 -37.19
N GLU A 135 -28.82 -12.00 -38.08
CA GLU A 135 -30.06 -12.71 -38.38
C GLU A 135 -30.64 -13.43 -37.16
N ALA A 136 -29.78 -13.93 -36.26
CA ALA A 136 -30.20 -14.61 -35.04
C ALA A 136 -30.90 -13.67 -34.03
N PHE A 137 -30.75 -12.35 -34.19
CA PHE A 137 -31.42 -11.36 -33.37
C PHE A 137 -32.68 -10.77 -34.02
N GLN A 138 -32.98 -11.08 -35.29
CA GLN A 138 -34.13 -10.49 -35.99
C GLN A 138 -35.48 -10.92 -35.38
N ASP A 139 -35.56 -12.17 -34.90
CA ASP A 139 -36.76 -12.68 -34.24
C ASP A 139 -36.93 -12.16 -32.79
N ALA A 140 -35.87 -11.63 -32.19
CA ALA A 140 -35.93 -11.01 -30.85
C ALA A 140 -36.62 -9.63 -30.86
N TYR A 141 -36.71 -8.97 -32.03
CA TYR A 141 -37.37 -7.67 -32.21
C TYR A 141 -38.72 -7.75 -32.93
N ARG A 142 -39.20 -8.95 -33.26
CA ARG A 142 -40.56 -9.18 -33.78
C ARG A 142 -41.50 -9.47 -32.61
N ALA A 143 -41.85 -8.43 -31.87
CA ALA A 143 -43.01 -8.41 -30.98
C ALA A 143 -44.04 -7.43 -31.55
#